data_AF-A0A645IY41-F1
#
_entry.id   AF-A0A645IY41-F1
#
_cell.length_a   1.000
_cell.length_b   1.000
_cell.length_c   1.000
_cell.angle_alpha   90.00
_cell.angle_beta   90.00
_cell.angle_gamma   90.00
#
_symmetry.space_group_name_H-M   'P 1'
#
loop_
_entity.id
_entity.type
_entity.pdbx_description
1 polymer ?
#
loop_
_entity_poly.entity_id
_entity_poly.type
_entity_poly.pdbx_seq_one_letter_code
_entity_poly.pdbx_strand_id
1 'polypeptide(L)'
;MPVKLGLAGGPLVVAILLGRFGSKLRLITYTTQSANLLLREIGITLFLASVGIGSGGQFVDTVVNGDGLLWVACGVFITIIPLLIAGIIGRKALKMNYFTLIGLLAGSTTDPPALAYANATAGNDAPAVAYSTVYPLTMFLRVILAQILILAFV
;
A
#
# COMPACT_ATOMS: atom_id res chain seq x y z
N MET A 1 -12.38 8.58 -22.38
CA MET A 1 -12.98 7.48 -21.60
C MET A 1 -13.53 8.02 -20.28
N PRO A 2 -14.67 7.56 -19.76
CA PRO A 2 -15.22 8.09 -18.51
C PRO A 2 -14.31 7.74 -17.33
N VAL A 3 -14.07 8.72 -16.47
CA VAL A 3 -13.27 8.58 -15.24
C VAL A 3 -13.96 7.57 -14.32
N LYS A 4 -13.38 6.38 -14.20
CA LYS A 4 -13.84 5.34 -13.27
C LYS A 4 -12.86 5.26 -12.11
N LEU A 5 -13.36 5.36 -10.88
CA LEU A 5 -12.57 5.21 -9.63
C LEU A 5 -11.93 3.81 -9.48
N GLY A 6 -12.26 2.88 -10.37
CA GLY A 6 -11.70 1.53 -10.39
C GLY A 6 -12.20 0.67 -9.21
N LEU A 7 -11.76 -0.58 -9.20
CA LEU A 7 -12.09 -1.55 -8.14
C LEU A 7 -11.47 -1.20 -6.78
N ALA A 8 -10.40 -0.38 -6.76
CA ALA A 8 -9.73 0.03 -5.53
C ALA A 8 -10.25 1.36 -4.94
N GLY A 9 -10.61 2.34 -5.77
CA GLY A 9 -11.03 3.66 -5.30
C GLY A 9 -12.40 3.65 -4.64
N GLY A 10 -13.35 2.87 -5.16
CA GLY A 10 -14.71 2.76 -4.61
C GLY A 10 -14.74 2.29 -3.15
N PRO A 11 -14.20 1.09 -2.84
CA PRO A 11 -14.14 0.59 -1.47
C PRO A 11 -13.41 1.52 -0.51
N LEU A 12 -12.35 2.20 -0.98
CA LEU A 12 -11.56 3.12 -0.15
C LEU A 12 -12.36 4.37 0.23
N VAL A 13 -13.08 4.97 -0.72
CA VAL A 13 -13.98 6.11 -0.45
C VAL A 13 -15.06 5.71 0.56
N VAL A 14 -15.69 4.55 0.35
CA VAL A 14 -16.72 4.03 1.26
C VAL A 14 -16.14 3.76 2.65
N ALA A 15 -14.94 3.18 2.75
CA ALA A 15 -14.27 2.92 4.02
C ALA A 15 -13.96 4.20 4.81
N ILE A 16 -13.52 5.28 4.15
CA ILE A 16 -13.28 6.58 4.80
C ILE A 16 -14.60 7.19 5.30
N LEU A 17 -15.65 7.15 4.47
CA LEU A 17 -16.96 7.66 4.84
C LEU A 17 -17.55 6.90 6.03
N LEU A 18 -17.46 5.57 6.03
CA LEU A 18 -17.89 4.74 7.16
C LEU A 18 -17.01 4.94 8.40
N GLY A 19 -15.70 5.12 8.24
CA GLY A 19 -14.80 5.43 9.36
C GLY A 19 -15.15 6.74 10.05
N ARG A 20 -15.54 7.78 9.29
CA ARG A 20 -15.88 9.10 9.85
C ARG A 20 -17.33 9.24 10.29
N PHE A 21 -18.29 8.71 9.51
CA PHE A 21 -19.72 8.88 9.75
C PHE A 21 -20.39 7.65 10.37
N GLY A 22 -19.70 6.51 10.48
CA GLY A 22 -20.26 5.27 11.01
C GLY A 22 -20.69 5.37 12.48
N SER A 23 -20.01 6.19 13.29
CA SER A 23 -20.44 6.49 14.67
C SER A 23 -21.79 7.24 14.70
N LYS A 24 -22.06 8.09 13.70
CA LYS A 24 -23.32 8.82 13.54
C LYS A 24 -24.44 7.94 12.98
N LEU A 25 -24.09 6.88 12.26
CA LEU A 25 -25.00 5.87 11.68
C LEU A 25 -25.32 4.70 12.63
N ARG A 26 -24.87 4.76 13.90
CA ARG A 26 -24.99 3.66 14.89
C ARG A 26 -24.40 2.34 14.39
N LEU A 27 -23.38 2.38 13.54
CA LEU A 27 -22.64 1.20 13.11
C LEU A 27 -21.53 0.89 14.13
N ILE A 28 -21.32 -0.40 14.41
CA ILE A 28 -20.18 -0.86 15.19
C ILE A 28 -18.94 -0.73 14.31
N THR A 29 -18.26 0.41 14.42
CA THR A 29 -17.03 0.71 13.66
C THR A 29 -15.76 0.30 14.39
N TYR A 30 -15.87 -0.25 15.60
CA TYR A 30 -14.72 -0.78 16.33
C TYR A 30 -14.46 -2.22 15.90
N THR A 31 -13.26 -2.45 15.38
CA THR A 31 -12.73 -3.78 15.10
C THR A 31 -11.72 -4.11 16.19
N THR A 32 -11.80 -5.31 16.77
CA THR A 32 -10.78 -5.77 17.72
C THR A 32 -9.45 -5.94 17.00
N GLN A 33 -8.33 -5.70 17.69
CA GLN A 33 -7.00 -5.82 17.09
C GLN A 33 -6.79 -7.19 16.41
N SER A 34 -7.26 -8.27 17.06
CA SER A 34 -7.21 -9.63 16.52
C SER A 34 -8.01 -9.79 15.23
N ALA A 35 -9.20 -9.20 15.13
CA ALA A 35 -10.00 -9.25 13.90
C ALA A 35 -9.35 -8.46 12.75
N ASN A 36 -8.75 -7.30 13.05
CA ASN A 36 -8.02 -6.52 12.05
C ASN A 36 -6.81 -7.31 11.51
N LEU A 37 -6.03 -7.94 12.39
CA LEU A 37 -4.90 -8.78 11.99
C LEU A 37 -5.35 -9.95 11.12
N LEU A 38 -6.42 -10.67 11.52
CA LEU A 38 -6.95 -11.80 10.75
C LEU A 38 -7.43 -11.38 9.36
N LEU A 39 -8.20 -10.30 9.25
CA LEU A 39 -8.67 -9.79 7.95
C LEU A 39 -7.50 -9.37 7.06
N ARG A 40 -6.47 -8.77 7.64
CA ARG A 40 -5.29 -8.33 6.89
C ARG A 40 -4.49 -9.51 6.35
N GLU A 41 -4.22 -10.53 7.17
CA GLU A 41 -3.48 -11.73 6.75
C GLU A 41 -4.24 -12.51 5.66
N ILE A 42 -5.55 -12.69 5.81
CA ILE A 42 -6.37 -13.35 4.79
C ILE A 42 -6.37 -12.54 3.49
N GLY A 43 -6.50 -11.21 3.58
CA GLY A 43 -6.47 -10.34 2.41
C GLY A 43 -5.14 -10.41 1.66
N ILE A 44 -4.01 -10.36 2.39
CA ILE A 44 -2.66 -10.44 1.83
C ILE A 44 -2.42 -11.80 1.15
N THR A 45 -2.78 -12.89 1.81
CA THR A 45 -2.58 -14.25 1.29
C THR A 45 -3.38 -14.50 0.01
N LEU A 46 -4.66 -14.11 -0.01
CA LEU A 46 -5.50 -14.20 -1.21
C LEU A 46 -4.98 -13.30 -2.35
N PHE A 47 -4.54 -12.08 -2.02
CA PHE A 47 -3.98 -11.16 -3.00
C PHE A 47 -2.71 -11.75 -3.64
N LEU A 48 -1.74 -12.19 -2.85
CA LEU A 48 -0.50 -12.81 -3.33
C LEU A 48 -0.77 -14.08 -4.15
N ALA A 49 -1.71 -14.92 -3.72
CA ALA A 49 -2.11 -16.11 -4.47
C ALA A 49 -2.68 -15.74 -5.85
N SER A 50 -3.57 -14.76 -5.91
CA SER A 50 -4.18 -14.32 -7.18
C SER A 50 -3.16 -13.70 -8.15
N VAL A 51 -2.27 -12.83 -7.63
CA VAL A 51 -1.23 -12.19 -8.43
C VAL A 51 -0.23 -13.23 -8.92
N GLY A 52 0.21 -14.14 -8.04
CA GLY A 52 1.17 -15.18 -8.38
C GLY A 52 0.68 -16.12 -9.47
N ILE A 53 -0.60 -16.54 -9.41
CA ILE A 53 -1.21 -17.36 -10.47
C ILE A 53 -1.31 -16.56 -11.78
N GLY A 54 -1.72 -15.29 -11.71
CA GLY A 54 -1.88 -14.43 -12.88
C GLY A 54 -0.57 -14.11 -13.60
N SER A 55 0.52 -13.88 -12.87
CA SER A 55 1.83 -13.54 -13.45
C SER A 55 2.73 -14.75 -13.71
N GLY A 56 2.44 -15.91 -13.12
CA GLY A 56 3.33 -17.07 -13.13
C GLY A 56 3.57 -17.69 -14.51
N GLY A 57 2.55 -17.73 -15.38
CA GLY A 57 2.66 -18.37 -16.70
C GLY A 57 3.61 -17.67 -17.67
N GLN A 58 3.70 -16.34 -17.59
CA GLN A 58 4.57 -15.52 -18.46
C GLN A 58 5.91 -15.16 -17.77
N PHE A 59 6.05 -15.47 -16.48
CA PHE A 59 7.23 -15.11 -15.70
C PHE A 59 8.52 -15.69 -16.29
N VAL A 60 8.54 -17.01 -16.55
CA VAL A 60 9.75 -17.69 -17.06
C VAL A 60 10.11 -17.17 -18.45
N ASP A 61 9.12 -16.98 -19.31
CA ASP A 61 9.35 -16.52 -20.69
C ASP A 61 9.87 -15.07 -20.71
N THR A 62 9.32 -14.19 -19.88
CA THR A 62 9.74 -12.78 -19.77
C THR A 62 11.14 -12.63 -19.14
N VAL A 63 11.50 -13.51 -18.19
CA VAL A 63 12.80 -13.48 -17.50
C VAL A 63 13.91 -14.10 -18.34
N VAL A 64 13.62 -15.17 -19.09
CA VAL A 64 14.64 -15.92 -19.84
C VAL A 64 14.80 -15.42 -21.29
N ASN A 65 13.71 -15.06 -21.97
CA ASN A 65 13.72 -14.69 -23.39
C ASN A 65 13.55 -13.18 -23.66
N GLY A 66 13.18 -12.38 -22.66
CA GLY A 66 12.96 -10.93 -22.81
C GLY A 66 13.98 -10.05 -22.07
N ASP A 67 13.74 -8.74 -22.08
CA ASP A 67 14.47 -7.72 -21.27
C ASP A 67 14.15 -7.82 -19.76
N GLY A 68 13.79 -8.99 -19.26
CA GLY A 68 13.31 -9.19 -17.88
C GLY A 68 14.30 -8.68 -16.84
N LEU A 69 15.60 -8.81 -17.08
CA LEU A 69 16.63 -8.28 -16.19
C LEU A 69 16.63 -6.75 -16.12
N LEU A 70 16.38 -6.08 -17.25
CA LEU A 70 16.31 -4.62 -17.36
C LEU A 70 15.06 -4.09 -16.63
N TRP A 71 13.92 -4.76 -16.81
CA TRP A 71 12.68 -4.46 -16.10
C TRP A 71 12.80 -4.68 -14.58
N VAL A 72 13.45 -5.77 -14.16
CA VAL A 72 13.74 -6.02 -12.74
C VAL A 72 14.67 -4.94 -12.18
N ALA A 73 15.75 -4.60 -12.88
CA ALA A 73 16.68 -3.56 -12.44
C ALA A 73 15.99 -2.19 -12.30
N CYS A 74 15.20 -1.78 -13.31
CA CYS A 74 14.40 -0.57 -13.23
C CYS A 74 13.42 -0.60 -12.05
N GLY A 75 12.74 -1.73 -11.82
CA GLY A 75 11.85 -1.92 -10.67
C GLY A 75 12.56 -1.76 -9.32
N VAL A 76 13.77 -2.31 -9.19
CA VAL A 76 14.61 -2.17 -7.99
C VAL A 76 14.97 -0.69 -7.76
N PHE A 77 15.43 0.03 -8.79
CA PHE A 77 15.80 1.43 -8.62
C PHE A 77 14.60 2.32 -8.29
N ILE A 78 13.46 2.12 -8.97
CA ILE A 78 12.24 2.91 -8.74
C ILE A 78 11.65 2.64 -7.35
N THR A 79 11.91 1.49 -6.73
CA THR A 79 11.41 1.18 -5.39
C THR A 79 12.40 1.56 -4.28
N ILE A 80 13.69 1.23 -4.44
CA ILE A 80 14.72 1.49 -3.42
C ILE A 80 15.04 2.97 -3.29
N ILE A 81 15.20 3.70 -4.40
CA ILE A 81 15.65 5.10 -4.35
C ILE A 81 14.63 5.96 -3.59
N PRO A 82 13.33 5.95 -3.90
CA PRO A 82 12.35 6.76 -3.15
C PRO A 82 12.23 6.33 -1.70
N LEU A 83 12.33 5.03 -1.41
CA LEU A 83 12.25 4.50 -0.05
C LEU A 83 13.41 4.99 0.82
N LEU A 84 14.64 4.97 0.29
CA LEU A 84 15.82 5.48 0.98
C LEU A 84 15.72 7.00 1.19
N ILE A 85 15.33 7.75 0.17
CA ILE A 85 15.17 9.21 0.26
C ILE A 85 14.12 9.57 1.31
N ALA A 86 12.93 8.96 1.24
CA ALA A 86 11.84 9.20 2.19
C ALA A 86 12.25 8.78 3.62
N GLY A 87 12.95 7.66 3.79
CA GLY A 87 13.45 7.20 5.07
C GLY A 87 14.49 8.17 5.68
N ILE A 88 15.44 8.64 4.87
CA ILE A 88 16.47 9.60 5.31
C ILE A 88 15.83 10.94 5.68
N ILE A 89 14.90 11.47 4.87
CA ILE A 89 14.21 12.72 5.16
C ILE A 89 13.35 12.58 6.42
N GLY A 90 12.59 11.49 6.54
CA GLY A 90 11.76 11.22 7.72
C GLY A 90 12.57 11.13 9.01
N ARG A 91 13.78 10.55 8.95
CA ARG A 91 14.66 10.42 10.11
C ARG A 91 15.46 11.68 10.42
N LYS A 92 16.05 12.33 9.40
CA LYS A 92 16.97 13.48 9.59
C LYS A 92 16.26 14.82 9.65
N ALA A 93 15.26 15.07 8.80
CA ALA A 93 14.56 16.36 8.75
C ALA A 93 13.37 16.38 9.72
N LEU A 94 12.56 15.32 9.72
CA LEU A 94 11.32 15.26 10.53
C LEU A 94 11.50 14.62 11.91
N LYS A 95 12.71 14.10 12.22
CA LYS A 95 13.07 13.47 13.51
C LYS A 95 12.04 12.43 13.98
N MET A 96 11.46 11.67 13.05
CA MET A 96 10.39 10.71 13.38
C MET A 96 10.92 9.50 14.15
N ASN A 97 10.09 8.98 15.06
CA ASN A 97 10.35 7.72 15.76
C ASN A 97 10.45 6.58 14.74
N TYR A 98 11.36 5.63 14.98
CA TYR A 98 11.61 4.50 14.11
C TYR A 98 10.34 3.69 13.82
N PHE A 99 9.52 3.41 14.84
CA PHE A 99 8.28 2.64 14.66
C PHE A 99 7.22 3.37 13.82
N THR A 100 7.13 4.69 13.93
CA THR A 100 6.26 5.51 13.08
C THR A 100 6.81 5.58 11.65
N LEU A 101 8.13 5.67 11.50
CA LEU A 101 8.80 5.77 10.20
C LEU A 101 8.60 4.49 9.36
N ILE A 102 8.80 3.30 9.96
CA ILE A 102 8.59 2.04 9.25
C ILE A 102 7.13 1.85 8.81
N GLY A 103 6.16 2.30 9.63
CA GLY A 103 4.74 2.28 9.27
C GLY A 103 4.38 3.28 8.17
N LEU A 104 4.98 4.49 8.21
CA LEU A 104 4.83 5.49 7.17
C LEU A 104 5.40 5.00 5.83
N LEU A 105 6.60 4.40 5.85
CA LEU A 105 7.23 3.87 4.65
C LEU A 105 6.37 2.76 4.04
N ALA A 106 5.93 1.78 4.84
CA ALA A 106 5.03 0.72 4.39
C ALA A 106 3.70 1.27 3.83
N GLY A 107 3.13 2.32 4.45
CA GLY A 107 1.90 2.96 3.96
C GLY A 107 2.09 3.73 2.66
N SER A 108 3.24 4.37 2.50
CA SER A 108 3.60 5.14 1.31
C SER A 108 3.88 4.26 0.09
N THR A 109 4.55 3.13 0.29
CA THR A 109 4.79 2.13 -0.76
C THR A 109 3.59 1.24 -1.00
N THR A 110 2.56 1.33 -0.14
CA THR A 110 1.38 0.45 -0.11
C THR A 110 1.80 -1.02 -0.05
N ASP A 111 2.63 -1.36 0.92
CA ASP A 111 3.19 -2.70 1.12
C ASP A 111 2.65 -3.32 2.42
N PRO A 112 1.56 -4.11 2.35
CA PRO A 112 0.99 -4.76 3.52
C PRO A 112 1.90 -5.80 4.20
N PRO A 113 2.70 -6.62 3.46
CA PRO A 113 3.76 -7.44 4.06
C PRO A 113 4.76 -6.64 4.90
N ALA A 114 5.24 -5.49 4.40
CA ALA A 114 6.13 -4.62 5.17
C ALA A 114 5.48 -4.12 6.47
N LEU A 115 4.18 -3.83 6.44
CA LEU A 115 3.42 -3.47 7.64
C LEU A 115 3.29 -4.64 8.64
N ALA A 116 3.08 -5.86 8.15
CA ALA A 116 3.02 -7.05 9.01
C ALA A 116 4.36 -7.27 9.74
N TYR A 117 5.46 -7.17 9.00
CA TYR A 117 6.81 -7.22 9.56
C TYR A 117 7.10 -6.09 10.56
N ALA A 118 6.69 -4.86 10.23
CA ALA A 118 6.85 -3.71 11.10
C ALA A 118 6.08 -3.87 12.42
N ASN A 119 4.84 -4.38 12.39
CA ASN A 119 4.06 -4.63 13.60
C ASN A 119 4.66 -5.75 14.45
N ALA A 120 5.13 -6.84 13.83
CA ALA A 120 5.80 -7.93 14.53
C ALA A 120 7.10 -7.46 15.22
N THR A 121 7.82 -6.52 14.60
CA THR A 121 9.08 -5.96 15.13
C THR A 121 8.85 -4.89 16.20
N ALA A 122 7.81 -4.07 16.07
CA ALA A 122 7.55 -2.95 16.97
C ALA A 122 6.92 -3.37 18.30
N GLY A 123 6.12 -4.44 18.32
CA GLY A 123 5.36 -4.87 19.50
C GLY A 123 4.39 -3.81 20.04
N ASN A 124 4.07 -2.79 19.24
CA ASN A 124 3.18 -1.68 19.58
C ASN A 124 2.40 -1.22 18.33
N ASP A 125 1.37 -0.38 18.52
CA ASP A 125 0.47 0.04 17.44
C ASP A 125 0.96 1.25 16.63
N ALA A 126 2.14 1.82 16.94
CA ALA A 126 2.64 3.01 16.24
C ALA A 126 2.82 2.81 14.72
N PRO A 127 3.31 1.66 14.20
CA PRO A 127 3.39 1.42 12.77
C PRO A 127 2.00 1.33 12.12
N ALA A 128 1.03 0.69 12.78
CA ALA A 128 -0.33 0.54 12.28
C ALA A 128 -1.04 1.90 12.14
N VAL A 129 -0.87 2.79 13.13
CA VAL A 129 -1.42 4.15 13.11
C VAL A 129 -0.78 4.99 12.00
N ALA A 130 0.54 4.92 11.83
CA ALA A 130 1.23 5.64 10.76
C ALA A 130 0.77 5.15 9.37
N TYR A 131 0.65 3.83 9.20
CA TYR A 131 0.19 3.24 7.94
C TYR A 131 -1.24 3.68 7.59
N SER A 132 -2.17 3.58 8.54
CA SER A 132 -3.59 3.92 8.29
C SER A 132 -3.80 5.40 7.97
N THR A 133 -2.91 6.28 8.43
CA THR A 133 -2.95 7.72 8.15
C THR A 133 -2.49 8.03 6.73
N VAL A 134 -1.41 7.39 6.29
CA VAL A 134 -0.73 7.74 5.03
C VAL A 134 -1.30 6.94 3.84
N TYR A 135 -1.80 5.73 4.08
CA TYR A 135 -2.33 4.84 3.04
C TYR A 135 -3.50 5.41 2.23
N PRO A 136 -4.53 6.06 2.82
CA PRO A 136 -5.63 6.63 2.04
C PRO A 136 -5.15 7.74 1.11
N LEU A 137 -4.27 8.61 1.63
CA LEU A 137 -3.70 9.71 0.86
C LEU A 137 -2.91 9.16 -0.35
N THR A 138 -2.04 8.17 -0.12
CA THR A 138 -1.20 7.60 -1.19
C THR A 138 -2.04 6.89 -2.24
N MET A 139 -3.06 6.14 -1.84
CA MET A 139 -3.99 5.50 -2.78
C MET A 139 -4.76 6.52 -3.62
N PHE A 140 -5.27 7.60 -3.01
CA PHE A 140 -5.94 8.66 -3.75
C PHE A 140 -5.03 9.32 -4.77
N LEU A 141 -3.81 9.71 -4.35
CA LEU A 141 -2.83 10.32 -5.24
C LEU A 141 -2.47 9.38 -6.39
N ARG A 142 -2.25 8.09 -6.11
CA ARG A 142 -1.95 7.09 -7.15
C ARG A 142 -3.07 6.98 -8.18
N VAL A 143 -4.33 6.90 -7.75
CA VAL A 143 -5.46 6.79 -8.68
C VAL A 143 -5.57 8.04 -9.56
N ILE A 144 -5.45 9.23 -8.97
CA ILE A 144 -5.54 10.51 -9.71
C ILE A 144 -4.36 10.65 -10.69
N LEU A 145 -3.13 10.41 -10.24
CA LEU A 145 -1.94 10.51 -11.09
C LEU A 145 -1.99 9.50 -12.25
N ALA A 146 -2.43 8.27 -12.01
CA ALA A 146 -2.61 7.28 -13.08
C ALA A 146 -3.62 7.77 -14.12
N GLN A 147 -4.75 8.36 -13.69
CA GLN A 147 -5.74 8.92 -14.60
C GLN A 147 -5.22 10.13 -15.39
N ILE A 148 -4.49 11.03 -14.74
CA ILE A 148 -3.87 12.20 -15.40
C ILE A 148 -2.84 11.73 -16.44
N LEU A 149 -1.99 10.77 -16.10
CA LEU A 149 -1.02 10.21 -17.04
C LEU A 149 -1.71 9.59 -18.25
N ILE A 150 -2.75 8.78 -18.04
CA ILE A 150 -3.52 8.19 -19.15
C ILE A 150 -4.14 9.30 -20.03
N LEU A 151 -4.70 10.36 -19.44
CA LEU A 151 -5.29 11.47 -20.19
C LEU A 151 -4.24 12.33 -20.92
N ALA A 152 -3.01 12.40 -20.42
CA ALA A 152 -1.94 13.18 -21.03
C ALA A 152 -1.29 12.47 -22.23
N PHE A 153 -1.32 11.14 -22.26
CA PHE A 153 -0.70 10.31 -23.30
C PHE A 153 -1.72 9.66 -24.26
N VAL A 154 -3.02 9.93 -24.10
CA VAL A 154 -4.12 9.56 -25.01
C VAL A 154 -4.78 10.82 -25.54
#